data_AF-A0A2T7Q626-F1
#
_entry.id   AF-A0A2T7Q626-F1
#
_cell.length_a   1.000
_cell.length_b   1.000
_cell.length_c   1.000
_cell.angle_alpha   90.00
_cell.angle_beta   90.00
_cell.angle_gamma   90.00
#
_symmetry.space_group_name_H-M   'P 1'
#
loop_
_entity.id
_entity.type
_entity.pdbx_description
1 polymer ?
#
loop_
_entity_poly.entity_id
_entity_poly.type
_entity_poly.pdbx_seq_one_letter_code
_entity_poly.pdbx_strand_id
1 'polypeptide(L)'
;MKQLFLLTTSFMLCCYLYAQPLAGTDGLGRTLIQNKAAGDVKSNRRVGMFYFLWQGDKGSPTAPVYWDLDEISRNSPEVFEKQNHTKWGGKIGDYYFWGKPIYGYYKGDDYWVHLRSIQLLTDAGVDFLVIDATNRNTYPVQSDALMRAIEAVRKQGKNPPEIVYYTNTQSGATMQEVYDFYYKEGAPYRYPGCWFYLDGKPLILGVSKEAAGTNYEKFFTIRESQWPTVPQVVDGWPWISFKRIPEVHYNHRGEREILNVSVAQHPNPTAGMGGSAFYGNMDNWGRSYRSNSHGNPATDIAYGYNFQEQWDYALKEDVPFIFVTGWNEWIAGRWKSHDSNLEHSWFCDQANPEYSRDIEPSLSAGLKDNYYMQLVNNIRRYKGLEKNLPAQNFTIKQMKDWDKVPVMYTDYTGDTEHRNHPGAQTNPQTVYTNNTGRNDFQMMKAAHNAGNLYFYAETVQDITAPSGDNWMTLWIDADKNAKTGWQGYDYRIVEGKNLQQFINGNWKSISKKTMRYVVEKNKIMITVPVKSLQLLSKSLQFEFKWSDNMQQADPLDWYINGDAAPGGRFNYQYGG
;
A
#
# COMPACT_ATOMS: atom_id res chain seq x y z
N MET A 1 -0.76 66.37 -9.85
CA MET A 1 0.38 65.50 -10.18
C MET A 1 -0.08 64.05 -9.98
N LYS A 2 -0.21 63.30 -11.10
CA LYS A 2 -0.49 61.86 -11.26
C LYS A 2 -1.61 61.21 -10.41
N GLN A 3 -2.81 61.12 -10.99
CA GLN A 3 -3.78 60.06 -10.66
C GLN A 3 -3.20 58.71 -11.11
N LEU A 4 -3.04 57.79 -10.16
CA LEU A 4 -2.63 56.42 -10.41
C LEU A 4 -3.90 55.57 -10.52
N PHE A 5 -4.21 55.10 -11.74
CA PHE A 5 -5.20 54.05 -11.97
C PHE A 5 -4.70 52.76 -11.32
N LEU A 6 -5.35 52.29 -10.25
CA LEU A 6 -5.21 50.91 -9.81
C LEU A 6 -6.08 50.03 -10.72
N LEU A 7 -5.46 49.35 -11.68
CA LEU A 7 -6.05 48.15 -12.27
C LEU A 7 -6.05 47.07 -11.20
N THR A 8 -7.21 46.75 -10.65
CA THR A 8 -7.42 45.51 -9.90
C THR A 8 -7.55 44.36 -10.90
N THR A 9 -6.44 43.71 -11.21
CA THR A 9 -6.41 42.40 -11.86
C THR A 9 -6.98 41.39 -10.86
N SER A 10 -8.26 41.07 -11.01
CA SER A 10 -8.91 39.99 -10.28
C SER A 10 -8.31 38.66 -10.76
N PHE A 11 -7.30 38.15 -10.08
CA PHE A 11 -6.93 36.75 -10.18
C PHE A 11 -8.10 35.94 -9.64
N MET A 12 -8.92 35.36 -10.53
CA MET A 12 -9.76 34.22 -10.16
C MET A 12 -8.80 33.12 -9.69
N LEU A 13 -8.68 32.95 -8.39
CA LEU A 13 -8.27 31.68 -7.81
C LEU A 13 -9.30 30.66 -8.28
N CYS A 14 -9.00 29.94 -9.35
CA CYS A 14 -9.79 28.78 -9.73
C CYS A 14 -9.52 27.75 -8.63
N CYS A 15 -10.41 27.66 -7.64
CA CYS A 15 -10.38 26.61 -6.63
C CYS A 15 -10.66 25.28 -7.34
N TYR A 16 -9.61 24.64 -7.84
CA TYR A 16 -9.69 23.26 -8.29
C TYR A 16 -10.02 22.41 -7.06
N LEU A 17 -11.17 21.74 -7.08
CA LEU A 17 -11.56 20.78 -6.05
C LEU A 17 -10.68 19.53 -6.23
N TYR A 18 -9.79 19.27 -5.28
CA TYR A 18 -8.88 18.13 -5.30
C TYR A 18 -9.49 16.86 -4.66
N ALA A 19 -9.16 15.73 -5.30
CA ALA A 19 -9.37 14.31 -4.94
C ALA A 19 -10.83 13.82 -4.83
N GLN A 20 -11.34 13.25 -5.93
CA GLN A 20 -12.48 12.34 -5.85
C GLN A 20 -12.08 11.01 -5.20
N PRO A 21 -12.95 10.38 -4.39
CA PRO A 21 -12.64 9.10 -3.80
C PRO A 21 -12.58 8.01 -4.88
N LEU A 22 -11.59 7.13 -4.78
CA LEU A 22 -11.40 6.04 -5.73
C LEU A 22 -12.39 4.90 -5.47
N ALA A 23 -12.88 4.27 -6.54
CA ALA A 23 -13.55 2.97 -6.47
C ALA A 23 -12.56 1.83 -6.67
N GLY A 24 -13.05 0.59 -6.57
CA GLY A 24 -12.24 -0.61 -6.76
C GLY A 24 -12.91 -1.85 -6.18
N THR A 25 -12.60 -3.00 -6.78
CA THR A 25 -13.04 -4.32 -6.30
C THR A 25 -11.86 -5.27 -6.36
N ASP A 26 -11.64 -6.02 -5.27
CA ASP A 26 -10.52 -6.96 -5.18
C ASP A 26 -10.77 -8.29 -5.92
N GLY A 27 -9.78 -9.19 -5.89
CA GLY A 27 -9.86 -10.50 -6.54
C GLY A 27 -10.92 -11.46 -5.96
N LEU A 28 -11.51 -11.13 -4.82
CA LEU A 28 -12.60 -11.89 -4.18
C LEU A 28 -13.98 -11.30 -4.46
N GLY A 29 -14.05 -10.18 -5.20
CA GLY A 29 -15.31 -9.49 -5.48
C GLY A 29 -15.78 -8.56 -4.34
N ARG A 30 -14.90 -8.20 -3.40
CA ARG A 30 -15.21 -7.24 -2.33
C ARG A 30 -15.01 -5.81 -2.88
N THR A 31 -16.11 -5.10 -3.08
CA THR A 31 -16.08 -3.70 -3.53
C THR A 31 -15.82 -2.74 -2.37
N LEU A 32 -14.99 -1.72 -2.61
CA LEU A 32 -14.70 -0.69 -1.63
C LEU A 32 -15.93 0.14 -1.30
N ILE A 33 -16.14 0.39 0.00
CA ILE A 33 -17.23 1.25 0.43
C ILE A 33 -17.03 2.70 -0.03
N GLN A 34 -18.15 3.37 -0.25
CA GLN A 34 -18.23 4.77 -0.63
C GLN A 34 -18.82 5.60 0.52
N ASN A 35 -18.79 6.95 0.41
CA ASN A 35 -19.23 7.87 1.48
C ASN A 35 -20.58 7.50 2.11
N LYS A 36 -21.57 7.06 1.35
CA LYS A 36 -22.89 6.65 1.89
C LYS A 36 -22.80 5.61 3.01
N ALA A 37 -21.83 4.71 2.94
CA ALA A 37 -21.60 3.68 3.96
C ALA A 37 -20.48 4.06 4.94
N ALA A 38 -19.45 4.79 4.48
CA ALA A 38 -18.31 5.19 5.31
C ALA A 38 -18.63 6.35 6.28
N GLY A 39 -19.56 7.22 5.90
CA GLY A 39 -19.75 8.54 6.52
C GLY A 39 -18.72 9.57 6.03
N ASP A 40 -18.94 10.82 6.44
CA ASP A 40 -18.04 11.94 6.15
C ASP A 40 -16.71 11.80 6.91
N VAL A 41 -15.67 12.46 6.41
CA VAL A 41 -14.30 12.35 6.93
C VAL A 41 -14.21 12.80 8.40
N LYS A 42 -13.52 11.99 9.21
CA LYS A 42 -13.24 12.22 10.62
C LYS A 42 -11.79 12.68 10.79
N SER A 43 -11.59 13.94 11.14
CA SER A 43 -10.25 14.54 11.26
C SER A 43 -9.44 14.08 12.46
N ASN A 44 -10.06 13.41 13.45
CA ASN A 44 -9.46 12.96 14.71
C ASN A 44 -9.19 11.44 14.75
N ARG A 45 -9.04 10.82 13.57
CA ARG A 45 -8.74 9.40 13.41
C ARG A 45 -7.43 9.25 12.64
N ARG A 46 -6.51 8.42 13.14
CA ARG A 46 -5.18 8.20 12.57
C ARG A 46 -4.84 6.72 12.52
N VAL A 47 -4.16 6.31 11.46
CA VAL A 47 -3.73 4.91 11.24
C VAL A 47 -2.21 4.88 11.11
N GLY A 48 -1.58 4.14 12.03
CA GLY A 48 -0.17 3.78 11.96
C GLY A 48 0.03 2.42 11.30
N MET A 49 1.11 2.26 10.54
CA MET A 49 1.44 0.99 9.87
C MET A 49 2.87 0.56 10.21
N PHE A 50 3.06 -0.68 10.64
CA PHE A 50 4.39 -1.20 10.89
C PHE A 50 5.13 -1.41 9.56
N TYR A 51 6.33 -0.84 9.42
CA TYR A 51 7.14 -0.87 8.22
C TYR A 51 8.58 -1.29 8.53
N PHE A 52 9.14 -2.12 7.66
CA PHE A 52 10.36 -2.87 7.89
C PHE A 52 11.40 -2.56 6.81
N LEU A 53 12.65 -2.30 7.22
CA LEU A 53 13.73 -1.82 6.34
C LEU A 53 14.91 -2.80 6.19
N TRP A 54 14.76 -3.97 6.77
CA TRP A 54 15.83 -4.94 7.01
C TRP A 54 15.95 -6.06 5.95
N GLN A 55 15.14 -6.06 4.90
CA GLN A 55 15.21 -7.08 3.85
C GLN A 55 16.57 -7.00 3.13
N GLY A 56 17.36 -8.07 3.17
CA GLY A 56 18.67 -8.15 2.51
C GLY A 56 19.75 -7.21 3.08
N ASP A 57 19.57 -6.71 4.31
CA ASP A 57 20.60 -5.95 5.02
C ASP A 57 21.72 -6.87 5.57
N LYS A 58 22.89 -6.30 5.86
CA LYS A 58 24.01 -7.05 6.45
C LYS A 58 23.70 -7.60 7.85
N GLY A 59 22.87 -6.91 8.62
CA GLY A 59 22.38 -7.35 9.93
C GLY A 59 21.28 -8.42 9.86
N SER A 60 20.71 -8.62 8.67
CA SER A 60 19.64 -9.59 8.40
C SER A 60 19.85 -10.27 7.05
N PRO A 61 20.96 -11.02 6.89
CA PRO A 61 21.36 -11.58 5.61
C PRO A 61 20.36 -12.66 5.16
N THR A 62 19.91 -12.54 3.91
CA THR A 62 19.07 -13.56 3.29
C THR A 62 19.84 -14.85 3.07
N ALA A 63 19.19 -15.99 3.30
CA ALA A 63 19.76 -17.31 3.06
C ALA A 63 20.29 -17.43 1.62
N PRO A 64 21.52 -17.91 1.40
CA PRO A 64 22.19 -17.71 0.13
C PRO A 64 21.60 -18.50 -1.04
N VAL A 65 21.11 -19.72 -0.82
CA VAL A 65 20.72 -20.65 -1.90
C VAL A 65 19.21 -20.89 -1.98
N TYR A 66 18.57 -21.15 -0.86
CA TYR A 66 17.12 -21.32 -0.77
C TYR A 66 16.62 -20.33 0.27
N TRP A 67 15.79 -19.37 -0.15
CA TRP A 67 15.43 -18.22 0.67
C TRP A 67 13.92 -18.02 0.82
N ASP A 68 13.08 -18.81 0.16
CA ASP A 68 11.62 -18.69 0.25
C ASP A 68 11.04 -19.91 0.99
N LEU A 69 10.43 -19.67 2.16
CA LEU A 69 9.86 -20.73 3.00
C LEU A 69 8.61 -21.37 2.40
N ASP A 70 7.80 -20.63 1.63
CA ASP A 70 6.66 -21.20 0.92
C ASP A 70 7.16 -22.18 -0.17
N GLU A 71 8.18 -21.81 -0.93
CA GLU A 71 8.81 -22.71 -1.91
C GLU A 71 9.49 -23.93 -1.25
N ILE A 72 10.24 -23.73 -0.16
CA ILE A 72 10.87 -24.82 0.59
C ILE A 72 9.81 -25.78 1.13
N SER A 73 8.71 -25.27 1.69
CA SER A 73 7.67 -26.12 2.27
C SER A 73 6.92 -26.96 1.25
N ARG A 74 6.70 -26.45 0.04
CA ARG A 74 6.05 -27.20 -1.03
C ARG A 74 6.97 -28.24 -1.67
N ASN A 75 8.26 -27.91 -1.81
CA ASN A 75 9.18 -28.71 -2.62
C ASN A 75 10.13 -29.60 -1.80
N SER A 76 10.33 -29.32 -0.52
CA SER A 76 11.27 -30.01 0.35
C SER A 76 10.87 -29.95 1.84
N PRO A 77 9.65 -30.41 2.20
CA PRO A 77 9.14 -30.33 3.56
C PRO A 77 10.00 -31.10 4.58
N GLU A 78 10.78 -32.11 4.15
CA GLU A 78 11.69 -32.86 5.01
C GLU A 78 12.77 -32.00 5.69
N VAL A 79 13.00 -30.80 5.16
CA VAL A 79 13.95 -29.81 5.68
C VAL A 79 13.59 -29.35 7.09
N PHE A 80 12.30 -29.27 7.42
CA PHE A 80 11.85 -28.78 8.72
C PHE A 80 12.10 -29.75 9.87
N GLU A 81 12.27 -31.04 9.56
CA GLU A 81 12.56 -32.13 10.51
C GLU A 81 14.05 -32.31 10.80
N LYS A 82 14.93 -31.57 10.10
CA LYS A 82 16.39 -31.75 10.15
C LYS A 82 17.11 -30.41 10.13
N GLN A 83 17.72 -30.03 11.25
CA GLN A 83 18.34 -28.71 11.40
C GLN A 83 19.49 -28.51 10.41
N ASN A 84 20.27 -29.56 10.15
CA ASN A 84 21.43 -29.47 9.27
C ASN A 84 21.16 -29.95 7.83
N HIS A 85 19.89 -29.93 7.38
CA HIS A 85 19.55 -30.32 6.02
C HIS A 85 20.12 -29.33 4.99
N THR A 86 20.76 -29.84 3.93
CA THR A 86 21.43 -29.00 2.90
C THR A 86 20.46 -28.10 2.14
N LYS A 87 19.21 -28.54 1.96
CA LYS A 87 18.16 -27.75 1.31
C LYS A 87 17.61 -26.58 2.14
N TRP A 88 18.13 -26.35 3.34
CA TRP A 88 17.97 -25.03 3.97
C TRP A 88 18.67 -23.94 3.18
N GLY A 89 19.75 -24.26 2.46
CA GLY A 89 20.46 -23.30 1.61
C GLY A 89 21.08 -22.13 2.36
N GLY A 90 21.14 -22.20 3.69
CA GLY A 90 21.61 -21.21 4.64
C GLY A 90 21.80 -21.86 6.01
N LYS A 91 22.30 -21.09 6.97
CA LYS A 91 22.60 -21.54 8.34
C LYS A 91 21.59 -20.96 9.34
N ILE A 92 21.64 -21.47 10.57
CA ILE A 92 21.01 -20.81 11.72
C ILE A 92 21.55 -19.38 11.83
N GLY A 93 20.64 -18.42 11.97
CA GLY A 93 20.91 -16.97 11.96
C GLY A 93 20.73 -16.29 10.60
N ASP A 94 20.50 -17.05 9.52
CA ASP A 94 20.11 -16.47 8.24
C ASP A 94 18.59 -16.22 8.20
N TYR A 95 18.18 -15.35 7.27
CA TYR A 95 16.81 -14.90 7.10
C TYR A 95 16.20 -15.43 5.81
N TYR A 96 14.91 -15.74 5.84
CA TYR A 96 14.16 -16.29 4.72
C TYR A 96 12.93 -15.44 4.45
N PHE A 97 12.55 -15.25 3.20
CA PHE A 97 11.24 -14.72 2.86
C PHE A 97 10.15 -15.75 3.20
N TRP A 98 9.06 -15.35 3.84
CA TRP A 98 7.93 -16.26 4.10
C TRP A 98 7.15 -16.61 2.81
N GLY A 99 7.31 -15.80 1.77
CA GLY A 99 6.73 -15.97 0.44
C GLY A 99 7.24 -14.88 -0.52
N LYS A 100 6.69 -14.82 -1.73
CA LYS A 100 7.19 -13.97 -2.81
C LYS A 100 6.47 -12.62 -2.90
N PRO A 101 7.15 -11.48 -2.68
CA PRO A 101 6.58 -10.15 -2.92
C PRO A 101 6.28 -9.93 -4.40
N ILE A 102 5.28 -9.10 -4.71
CA ILE A 102 5.00 -8.70 -6.10
C ILE A 102 6.18 -7.99 -6.76
N TYR A 103 7.00 -7.30 -5.96
CA TYR A 103 8.21 -6.60 -6.42
C TYR A 103 9.48 -7.48 -6.41
N GLY A 104 9.32 -8.80 -6.24
CA GLY A 104 10.44 -9.72 -6.07
C GLY A 104 11.08 -9.63 -4.68
N TYR A 105 12.12 -10.42 -4.43
CA TYR A 105 12.87 -10.46 -3.18
C TYR A 105 13.77 -9.22 -3.06
N TYR A 106 13.16 -8.04 -2.94
CA TYR A 106 13.84 -6.75 -2.94
C TYR A 106 14.66 -6.51 -1.67
N LYS A 107 15.62 -5.59 -1.74
CA LYS A 107 16.36 -5.10 -0.57
C LYS A 107 15.68 -3.87 0.01
N GLY A 108 15.84 -3.65 1.31
CA GLY A 108 15.28 -2.50 2.02
C GLY A 108 15.83 -1.13 1.58
N ASP A 109 16.82 -1.05 0.68
CA ASP A 109 17.33 0.19 0.09
C ASP A 109 16.78 0.49 -1.33
N ASP A 110 15.84 -0.31 -1.82
CA ASP A 110 15.25 -0.16 -3.16
C ASP A 110 14.19 0.97 -3.18
N TYR A 111 14.62 2.17 -3.59
CA TYR A 111 13.76 3.35 -3.76
C TYR A 111 12.54 3.07 -4.65
N TRP A 112 12.67 2.26 -5.70
CA TRP A 112 11.58 1.98 -6.65
C TRP A 112 10.41 1.26 -5.95
N VAL A 113 10.73 0.40 -4.97
CA VAL A 113 9.75 -0.30 -4.14
C VAL A 113 9.15 0.62 -3.09
N HIS A 114 9.97 1.47 -2.46
CA HIS A 114 9.47 2.44 -1.49
C HIS A 114 8.50 3.44 -2.13
N LEU A 115 8.80 3.96 -3.31
CA LEU A 115 7.91 4.90 -4.01
C LEU A 115 6.51 4.30 -4.20
N ARG A 116 6.44 3.06 -4.71
CA ARG A 116 5.17 2.34 -4.90
C ARG A 116 4.46 2.04 -3.58
N SER A 117 5.21 1.60 -2.57
CA SER A 117 4.64 1.38 -1.23
C SER A 117 4.01 2.65 -0.67
N ILE A 118 4.69 3.78 -0.79
CA ILE A 118 4.18 5.07 -0.29
C ILE A 118 2.95 5.51 -1.08
N GLN A 119 2.92 5.35 -2.41
CA GLN A 119 1.73 5.65 -3.21
C GLN A 119 0.51 4.84 -2.75
N LEU A 120 0.68 3.52 -2.57
CA LEU A 120 -0.38 2.64 -2.07
C LEU A 120 -0.84 3.03 -0.65
N LEU A 121 0.10 3.28 0.25
CA LEU A 121 -0.23 3.64 1.64
C LEU A 121 -0.85 5.04 1.75
N THR A 122 -0.51 5.95 0.84
CA THR A 122 -1.15 7.26 0.68
C THR A 122 -2.61 7.08 0.24
N ASP A 123 -2.88 6.26 -0.78
CA ASP A 123 -4.23 5.98 -1.26
C ASP A 123 -5.08 5.22 -0.23
N ALA A 124 -4.46 4.37 0.58
CA ALA A 124 -5.12 3.69 1.68
C ALA A 124 -5.49 4.65 2.82
N GLY A 125 -4.86 5.82 2.90
CA GLY A 125 -5.07 6.80 3.97
C GLY A 125 -4.34 6.46 5.27
N VAL A 126 -3.19 5.79 5.18
CA VAL A 126 -2.27 5.59 6.31
C VAL A 126 -1.61 6.92 6.65
N ASP A 127 -1.56 7.28 7.93
CA ASP A 127 -1.07 8.59 8.37
C ASP A 127 0.41 8.59 8.74
N PHE A 128 0.91 7.47 9.27
CA PHE A 128 2.32 7.32 9.60
C PHE A 128 2.79 5.87 9.53
N LEU A 129 4.07 5.70 9.24
CA LEU A 129 4.81 4.46 9.28
C LEU A 129 5.57 4.39 10.61
N VAL A 130 5.42 3.26 11.29
CA VAL A 130 6.22 2.91 12.45
C VAL A 130 7.39 2.08 11.94
N ILE A 131 8.60 2.62 11.96
CA ILE A 131 9.82 2.00 11.45
C ILE A 131 10.42 1.12 12.53
N ASP A 132 10.65 -0.16 12.21
CA ASP A 132 11.27 -1.10 13.13
C ASP A 132 12.74 -0.73 13.42
N ALA A 133 13.03 -0.42 14.69
CA ALA A 133 14.36 -0.33 15.27
C ALA A 133 14.39 -1.01 16.65
N THR A 134 13.48 -1.97 16.88
CA THR A 134 13.24 -2.59 18.19
C THR A 134 14.44 -3.43 18.66
N ASN A 135 15.26 -3.88 17.71
CA ASN A 135 16.44 -4.73 17.90
C ASN A 135 17.77 -3.99 17.59
N ARG A 136 17.85 -2.69 17.91
CA ARG A 136 19.03 -1.79 17.79
C ARG A 136 19.39 -1.27 16.40
N ASN A 137 19.07 -1.99 15.33
CA ASN A 137 19.43 -1.53 13.98
C ASN A 137 18.53 -0.38 13.53
N THR A 138 19.12 0.72 13.05
CA THR A 138 18.38 1.95 12.67
C THR A 138 18.25 2.16 11.16
N TYR A 139 18.92 1.34 10.35
CA TYR A 139 18.85 1.28 8.88
C TYR A 139 18.97 2.64 8.14
N PRO A 140 20.08 3.40 8.25
CA PRO A 140 20.18 4.74 7.67
C PRO A 140 20.05 4.83 6.14
N VAL A 141 20.67 3.91 5.41
CA VAL A 141 20.61 3.90 3.94
C VAL A 141 19.20 3.59 3.44
N GLN A 142 18.52 2.65 4.09
CA GLN A 142 17.16 2.26 3.77
C GLN A 142 16.17 3.36 4.16
N SER A 143 16.38 3.99 5.32
CA SER A 143 15.58 5.11 5.79
C SER A 143 15.69 6.32 4.84
N ASP A 144 16.87 6.60 4.29
CA ASP A 144 17.06 7.61 3.24
C ASP A 144 16.22 7.31 1.99
N ALA A 145 16.28 6.07 1.48
CA ALA A 145 15.51 5.67 0.31
C ALA A 145 13.99 5.82 0.56
N LEU A 146 13.51 5.40 1.72
CA LEU A 146 12.12 5.58 2.13
C LEU A 146 11.72 7.06 2.23
N MET A 147 12.52 7.89 2.92
CA MET A 147 12.21 9.31 3.10
C MET A 147 12.24 10.08 1.78
N ARG A 148 13.13 9.72 0.85
CA ARG A 148 13.12 10.26 -0.52
C ARG A 148 11.84 9.91 -1.26
N ALA A 149 11.33 8.68 -1.11
CA ALA A 149 10.05 8.27 -1.70
C ALA A 149 8.86 9.05 -1.11
N ILE A 150 8.85 9.23 0.21
CA ILE A 150 7.84 10.06 0.91
C ILE A 150 7.89 11.50 0.38
N GLU A 151 9.08 12.12 0.29
CA GLU A 151 9.24 13.47 -0.25
C GLU A 151 8.82 13.59 -1.72
N ALA A 152 9.09 12.56 -2.54
CA ALA A 152 8.67 12.54 -3.94
C ALA A 152 7.15 12.62 -4.06
N VAL A 153 6.42 11.86 -3.24
CA VAL A 153 4.95 11.91 -3.19
C VAL A 153 4.43 13.22 -2.59
N ARG A 154 5.06 13.73 -1.52
CA ARG A 154 4.68 15.01 -0.88
C ARG A 154 4.82 16.19 -1.85
N LYS A 155 5.88 16.25 -2.64
CA LYS A 155 6.12 17.32 -3.65
C LYS A 155 5.04 17.39 -4.73
N GLN A 156 4.27 16.32 -4.90
CA GLN A 156 3.12 16.27 -5.82
C GLN A 156 1.84 16.84 -5.19
N GLY A 157 1.90 17.37 -3.97
CA GLY A 157 0.74 17.91 -3.24
C GLY A 157 -0.15 16.85 -2.61
N LYS A 158 0.37 15.62 -2.46
CA LYS A 158 -0.30 14.50 -1.78
C LYS A 158 0.07 14.47 -0.30
N ASN A 159 -0.64 13.66 0.48
CA ASN A 159 -0.43 13.50 1.93
C ASN A 159 0.11 12.10 2.23
N PRO A 160 1.38 11.79 1.91
CA PRO A 160 1.96 10.49 2.22
C PRO A 160 2.12 10.28 3.71
N PRO A 161 2.19 9.02 4.19
CA PRO A 161 2.44 8.75 5.58
C PRO A 161 3.78 9.34 6.03
N GLU A 162 3.78 9.88 7.24
CA GLU A 162 4.97 10.36 7.95
C GLU A 162 5.69 9.20 8.67
N ILE A 163 6.81 9.44 9.35
CA ILE A 163 7.61 8.39 10.00
C ILE A 163 7.68 8.57 11.52
N VAL A 164 7.70 7.44 12.22
CA VAL A 164 7.91 7.27 13.66
C VAL A 164 8.87 6.09 13.83
N TYR A 165 9.93 6.21 14.63
CA TYR A 165 10.78 5.05 14.95
C TYR A 165 10.27 4.31 16.19
N TYR A 166 10.32 2.98 16.17
CA TYR A 166 10.04 2.13 17.32
C TYR A 166 11.32 1.46 17.82
N THR A 167 11.73 1.79 19.04
CA THR A 167 12.87 1.22 19.74
C THR A 167 12.45 0.41 20.97
N ASN A 168 13.22 -0.61 21.36
CA ASN A 168 12.91 -1.41 22.56
C ASN A 168 14.19 -1.89 23.27
N THR A 169 15.00 -2.70 22.60
CA THR A 169 16.30 -3.17 23.12
C THR A 169 17.27 -1.99 23.20
N GLN A 170 17.89 -1.75 24.36
CA GLN A 170 18.71 -0.55 24.66
C GLN A 170 18.12 0.71 24.02
N SER A 171 16.85 0.95 24.35
CA SER A 171 16.02 1.95 23.67
C SER A 171 16.64 3.33 23.74
N GLY A 172 17.20 3.77 24.87
CA GLY A 172 17.85 5.08 24.97
C GLY A 172 18.99 5.26 23.97
N ALA A 173 19.90 4.29 23.88
CA ALA A 173 20.99 4.33 22.90
C ALA A 173 20.48 4.29 21.45
N THR A 174 19.40 3.55 21.19
CA THR A 174 18.77 3.51 19.85
C THR A 174 18.11 4.84 19.50
N MET A 175 17.39 5.46 20.44
CA MET A 175 16.77 6.77 20.26
C MET A 175 17.82 7.85 20.02
N GLN A 176 18.98 7.79 20.70
CA GLN A 176 20.11 8.68 20.44
C GLN A 176 20.59 8.56 18.99
N GLU A 177 20.79 7.33 18.52
CA GLU A 177 21.25 7.05 17.17
C GLU A 177 20.23 7.51 16.10
N VAL A 178 18.94 7.24 16.33
CA VAL A 178 17.84 7.75 15.51
C VAL A 178 17.85 9.29 15.47
N TYR A 179 17.99 9.93 16.63
CA TYR A 179 18.08 11.39 16.71
C TYR A 179 19.27 11.92 15.91
N ASP A 180 20.43 11.28 16.04
CA ASP A 180 21.66 11.66 15.36
C ASP A 180 21.62 11.48 13.84
N PHE A 181 20.97 10.43 13.33
CA PHE A 181 20.89 10.19 11.89
C PHE A 181 19.80 10.98 11.17
N TYR A 182 18.68 11.27 11.85
CA TYR A 182 17.46 11.71 11.16
C TYR A 182 16.88 13.04 11.64
N TYR A 183 17.15 13.46 12.88
CA TYR A 183 16.42 14.57 13.51
C TYR A 183 17.28 15.78 13.85
N LYS A 184 18.48 15.57 14.42
CA LYS A 184 19.35 16.66 14.87
C LYS A 184 19.70 17.61 13.72
N GLU A 185 20.01 18.85 14.04
CA GLU A 185 20.53 19.78 13.05
C GLU A 185 21.83 19.24 12.43
N GLY A 186 21.94 19.28 11.10
CA GLY A 186 23.06 18.68 10.37
C GLY A 186 23.07 17.14 10.32
N ALA A 187 21.99 16.47 10.74
CA ALA A 187 21.84 15.02 10.56
C ALA A 187 22.01 14.61 9.07
N PRO A 188 22.69 13.49 8.78
CA PRO A 188 23.00 13.09 7.41
C PRO A 188 21.77 12.76 6.56
N TYR A 189 20.69 12.29 7.19
CA TYR A 189 19.44 11.89 6.51
C TYR A 189 18.26 12.69 7.08
N ARG A 190 18.40 14.02 7.09
CA ARG A 190 17.43 14.91 7.73
C ARG A 190 16.30 15.31 6.79
N TYR A 191 15.11 14.73 7.02
CA TYR A 191 13.89 15.03 6.27
C TYR A 191 12.74 15.47 7.18
N PRO A 192 12.70 16.75 7.64
CA PRO A 192 11.69 17.21 8.60
C PRO A 192 10.25 17.10 8.12
N GLY A 193 10.04 17.21 6.80
CA GLY A 193 8.72 17.03 6.19
C GLY A 193 8.17 15.63 6.39
N CYS A 194 9.02 14.64 6.67
CA CYS A 194 8.62 13.25 6.90
C CYS A 194 8.27 12.94 8.35
N TRP A 195 8.53 13.80 9.34
CA TRP A 195 8.37 13.42 10.75
C TRP A 195 6.91 13.51 11.18
N PHE A 196 6.41 12.46 11.85
CA PHE A 196 5.09 12.51 12.46
C PHE A 196 5.14 13.22 13.81
N TYR A 197 4.23 14.17 14.03
CA TYR A 197 4.16 14.94 15.27
C TYR A 197 2.98 14.51 16.15
N LEU A 198 3.25 14.36 17.44
CA LEU A 198 2.25 14.16 18.49
C LEU A 198 2.53 15.13 19.64
N ASP A 199 1.50 15.75 20.19
CA ASP A 199 1.62 16.72 21.30
C ASP A 199 2.64 17.86 21.01
N GLY A 200 2.73 18.27 19.74
CA GLY A 200 3.57 19.39 19.28
C GLY A 200 5.05 19.05 19.03
N LYS A 201 5.46 17.78 19.15
CA LYS A 201 6.84 17.32 18.92
C LYS A 201 6.88 16.07 18.04
N PRO A 202 8.01 15.76 17.39
CA PRO A 202 8.17 14.49 16.70
C PRO A 202 7.92 13.32 17.65
N LEU A 203 7.20 12.30 17.18
CA LEU A 203 6.89 11.10 17.94
C LEU A 203 8.01 10.07 17.81
N ILE A 204 8.36 9.42 18.92
CA ILE A 204 9.17 8.20 18.94
C ILE A 204 8.55 7.19 19.91
N LEU A 205 8.60 5.90 19.56
CA LEU A 205 8.20 4.83 20.47
C LEU A 205 9.45 4.23 21.12
N GLY A 206 9.50 4.19 22.45
CA GLY A 206 10.69 3.77 23.17
C GLY A 206 10.48 3.67 24.67
N VAL A 207 11.50 3.23 25.38
CA VAL A 207 11.49 3.09 26.85
C VAL A 207 11.86 4.45 27.45
N SER A 208 10.87 5.24 27.87
CA SER A 208 11.09 6.67 28.18
C SER A 208 12.08 6.91 29.32
N LYS A 209 12.15 6.01 30.31
CA LYS A 209 13.10 6.10 31.43
C LYS A 209 14.56 6.11 30.98
N GLU A 210 14.86 5.55 29.80
CA GLU A 210 16.21 5.53 29.22
C GLU A 210 16.55 6.83 28.46
N ALA A 211 15.57 7.71 28.24
CA ALA A 211 15.79 9.03 27.65
C ALA A 211 16.24 10.09 28.67
N ALA A 212 16.07 9.85 29.97
CA ALA A 212 16.38 10.82 31.01
C ALA A 212 17.86 11.28 30.97
N GLY A 213 18.08 12.59 30.90
CA GLY A 213 19.40 13.22 30.86
C GLY A 213 20.05 13.26 29.47
N THR A 214 19.39 12.75 28.43
CA THR A 214 19.90 12.79 27.05
C THR A 214 19.57 14.12 26.35
N ASN A 215 20.27 14.42 25.26
CA ASN A 215 20.04 15.65 24.50
C ASN A 215 18.73 15.63 23.68
N TYR A 216 18.14 14.45 23.47
CA TYR A 216 16.89 14.27 22.74
C TYR A 216 15.66 14.12 23.65
N GLU A 217 15.83 14.02 24.97
CA GLU A 217 14.74 13.81 25.95
C GLU A 217 13.56 14.78 25.73
N LYS A 218 13.86 16.07 25.53
CA LYS A 218 12.86 17.11 25.35
C LYS A 218 12.47 17.33 23.89
N PHE A 219 13.19 16.73 22.94
CA PHE A 219 12.95 16.87 21.51
C PHE A 219 11.73 16.06 21.08
N PHE A 220 11.58 14.84 21.58
CA PHE A 220 10.48 13.96 21.21
C PHE A 220 9.28 14.07 22.15
N THR A 221 8.10 13.74 21.63
CA THR A 221 7.04 13.10 22.40
C THR A 221 7.35 11.62 22.41
N ILE A 222 7.51 11.02 23.59
CA ILE A 222 7.80 9.61 23.74
C ILE A 222 6.52 8.89 24.15
N ARG A 223 6.12 7.89 23.36
CA ARG A 223 5.15 6.87 23.79
C ARG A 223 5.91 5.59 24.11
N GLU A 224 5.44 4.86 25.12
CA GLU A 224 6.16 3.71 25.67
C GLU A 224 6.15 2.52 24.71
N SER A 225 7.29 1.83 24.64
CA SER A 225 7.36 0.49 24.05
C SER A 225 6.46 -0.46 24.82
N GLN A 226 5.41 -0.93 24.16
CA GLN A 226 4.48 -1.92 24.71
C GLN A 226 4.74 -3.28 24.07
N TRP A 227 5.48 -4.11 24.79
CA TRP A 227 5.66 -5.52 24.44
C TRP A 227 4.39 -6.33 24.79
N PRO A 228 4.01 -7.35 24.00
CA PRO A 228 2.77 -8.09 24.24
C PRO A 228 2.85 -9.06 25.44
N THR A 229 4.04 -9.30 25.99
CA THR A 229 4.25 -10.21 27.14
C THR A 229 4.38 -9.49 28.48
N VAL A 230 4.29 -8.16 28.49
CA VAL A 230 4.33 -7.36 29.73
C VAL A 230 2.96 -6.74 30.00
N PRO A 231 2.64 -6.40 31.27
CA PRO A 231 1.43 -5.65 31.59
C PRO A 231 1.34 -4.34 30.78
N GLN A 232 0.12 -3.85 30.57
CA GLN A 232 -0.06 -2.56 29.91
C GLN A 232 0.65 -1.45 30.69
N VAL A 233 1.42 -0.63 29.97
CA VAL A 233 2.07 0.57 30.51
C VAL A 233 1.32 1.81 30.05
N VAL A 234 1.30 2.83 30.91
CA VAL A 234 0.75 4.15 30.56
C VAL A 234 1.54 4.72 29.38
N ASP A 235 0.84 5.37 28.44
CA ASP A 235 1.42 5.85 27.17
C ASP A 235 1.97 4.73 26.25
N GLY A 236 1.64 3.45 26.52
CA GLY A 236 2.12 2.30 25.76
C GLY A 236 1.45 2.12 24.40
N TRP A 237 2.25 2.01 23.33
CA TRP A 237 1.78 1.74 21.97
C TRP A 237 2.14 0.32 21.53
N PRO A 238 1.16 -0.60 21.41
CA PRO A 238 1.43 -2.02 21.13
C PRO A 238 1.77 -2.25 19.67
N TRP A 239 2.91 -2.90 19.39
CA TRP A 239 3.19 -3.39 18.04
C TRP A 239 2.36 -4.62 17.67
N ILE A 240 1.80 -5.35 18.66
CA ILE A 240 0.86 -6.45 18.44
C ILE A 240 0.07 -6.73 19.72
N SER A 241 -1.06 -7.44 19.59
CA SER A 241 -1.78 -8.05 20.71
C SER A 241 -1.56 -9.57 20.73
N PHE A 242 -1.15 -10.14 21.88
CA PHE A 242 -1.19 -11.59 22.13
C PHE A 242 -2.50 -12.05 22.80
N LYS A 243 -3.50 -11.16 22.84
CA LYS A 243 -4.88 -11.51 23.20
C LYS A 243 -5.74 -11.54 21.95
N ARG A 244 -6.66 -12.51 21.90
CA ARG A 244 -7.54 -12.72 20.73
C ARG A 244 -8.36 -11.48 20.42
N ILE A 245 -8.88 -10.84 21.45
CA ILE A 245 -9.49 -9.52 21.37
C ILE A 245 -8.38 -8.50 21.62
N PRO A 246 -8.09 -7.58 20.67
CA PRO A 246 -7.11 -6.53 20.88
C PRO A 246 -7.42 -5.66 22.08
N GLU A 247 -6.40 -5.26 22.82
CA GLU A 247 -6.57 -4.39 23.98
C GLU A 247 -6.54 -2.92 23.58
N VAL A 248 -7.32 -2.11 24.29
CA VAL A 248 -7.22 -0.64 24.23
C VAL A 248 -6.14 -0.19 25.20
N HIS A 249 -5.23 0.66 24.74
CA HIS A 249 -4.17 1.28 25.53
C HIS A 249 -4.50 2.74 25.84
N TYR A 250 -3.94 3.23 26.94
CA TYR A 250 -4.32 4.51 27.53
C TYR A 250 -3.11 5.43 27.66
N ASN A 251 -3.33 6.72 27.43
CA ASN A 251 -2.31 7.74 27.66
C ASN A 251 -2.22 8.15 29.14
N HIS A 252 -1.26 9.00 29.49
CA HIS A 252 -1.06 9.54 30.84
C HIS A 252 -2.24 10.34 31.41
N ARG A 253 -3.19 10.77 30.57
CA ARG A 253 -4.45 11.40 31.02
C ARG A 253 -5.55 10.39 31.33
N GLY A 254 -5.29 9.10 31.15
CA GLY A 254 -6.29 8.03 31.29
C GLY A 254 -7.26 7.94 30.11
N GLU A 255 -6.94 8.58 28.98
CA GLU A 255 -7.78 8.54 27.77
C GLU A 255 -7.42 7.31 26.93
N ARG A 256 -8.44 6.69 26.32
CA ARG A 256 -8.27 5.61 25.35
C ARG A 256 -7.57 6.17 24.10
N GLU A 257 -6.39 5.67 23.78
CA GLU A 257 -5.53 6.27 22.74
C GLU A 257 -5.40 5.38 21.52
N ILE A 258 -5.05 4.10 21.71
CA ILE A 258 -4.64 3.23 20.61
C ILE A 258 -5.00 1.76 20.85
N LEU A 259 -5.17 1.00 19.77
CA LEU A 259 -5.18 -0.46 19.76
C LEU A 259 -4.45 -0.97 18.50
N ASN A 260 -4.00 -2.22 18.54
CA ASN A 260 -3.35 -2.88 17.40
C ASN A 260 -4.29 -3.85 16.67
N VAL A 261 -4.16 -3.95 15.36
CA VAL A 261 -4.75 -5.02 14.54
C VAL A 261 -3.66 -5.68 13.69
N SER A 262 -3.75 -7.00 13.50
CA SER A 262 -2.81 -7.73 12.64
C SER A 262 -3.50 -8.83 11.83
N VAL A 263 -2.86 -9.31 10.78
CA VAL A 263 -3.40 -10.43 9.98
C VAL A 263 -3.10 -11.81 10.59
N ALA A 264 -2.08 -11.89 11.44
CA ALA A 264 -1.72 -13.08 12.21
C ALA A 264 -1.10 -12.69 13.55
N GLN A 265 -1.17 -13.57 14.54
CA GLN A 265 -0.57 -13.42 15.87
C GLN A 265 0.07 -14.72 16.36
N HIS A 266 1.13 -14.59 17.15
CA HIS A 266 1.81 -15.71 17.80
C HIS A 266 1.82 -15.60 19.33
N PRO A 267 0.68 -15.74 20.02
CA PRO A 267 0.61 -15.64 21.49
C PRO A 267 1.45 -16.69 22.24
N ASN A 268 1.89 -17.78 21.59
CA ASN A 268 2.87 -18.70 22.15
C ASN A 268 4.29 -18.32 21.69
N PRO A 269 5.10 -17.61 22.51
CA PRO A 269 6.45 -17.21 22.13
C PRO A 269 7.41 -18.40 21.97
N THR A 270 7.18 -19.50 22.69
CA THR A 270 8.02 -20.71 22.58
C THR A 270 7.84 -21.38 21.22
N ALA A 271 6.60 -21.45 20.73
CA ALA A 271 6.31 -22.00 19.41
C ALA A 271 6.76 -21.05 18.28
N GLY A 272 6.54 -19.74 18.46
CA GLY A 272 6.64 -18.76 17.38
C GLY A 272 5.68 -19.10 16.23
N MET A 273 5.70 -18.31 15.15
CA MET A 273 4.93 -18.62 13.94
C MET A 273 5.34 -19.96 13.30
N GLY A 274 6.63 -20.32 13.40
CA GLY A 274 7.17 -21.57 12.84
C GLY A 274 6.55 -22.83 13.42
N GLY A 275 6.26 -22.82 14.73
CA GLY A 275 5.58 -23.93 15.41
C GLY A 275 4.25 -24.31 14.74
N SER A 276 3.45 -23.31 14.38
CA SER A 276 2.16 -23.54 13.71
C SER A 276 2.30 -23.81 12.22
N ALA A 277 3.25 -23.14 11.57
CA ALA A 277 3.47 -23.31 10.14
C ALA A 277 4.02 -24.70 9.78
N PHE A 278 4.88 -25.27 10.62
CA PHE A 278 5.68 -26.45 10.26
C PHE A 278 5.55 -27.63 11.22
N TYR A 279 5.14 -27.41 12.49
CA TYR A 279 5.22 -28.42 13.55
C TYR A 279 3.88 -28.72 14.25
N GLY A 280 2.77 -28.25 13.68
CA GLY A 280 1.42 -28.58 14.15
C GLY A 280 0.98 -27.90 15.45
N ASN A 281 1.69 -26.87 15.92
CA ASN A 281 1.23 -26.08 17.08
C ASN A 281 -0.04 -25.30 16.72
N MET A 282 -1.04 -25.32 17.61
CA MET A 282 -2.35 -24.70 17.39
C MET A 282 -2.62 -23.49 18.31
N ASP A 283 -1.58 -22.94 18.94
CA ASP A 283 -1.77 -21.81 19.87
C ASP A 283 -1.86 -20.47 19.13
N ASN A 284 -1.38 -20.42 17.89
CA ASN A 284 -1.31 -19.18 17.11
C ASN A 284 -2.54 -18.95 16.21
N TRP A 285 -2.76 -17.69 15.87
CA TRP A 285 -3.88 -17.27 15.02
C TRP A 285 -3.34 -16.80 13.68
N GLY A 286 -3.49 -17.62 12.65
CA GLY A 286 -3.12 -17.26 11.29
C GLY A 286 -4.19 -16.43 10.59
N ARG A 287 -3.94 -16.10 9.32
CA ARG A 287 -4.84 -15.34 8.44
C ARG A 287 -6.26 -15.90 8.33
N SER A 288 -6.40 -17.22 8.38
CA SER A 288 -7.66 -17.94 8.22
C SER A 288 -8.47 -18.03 9.51
N TYR A 289 -7.85 -17.70 10.65
CA TYR A 289 -8.47 -17.81 11.97
C TYR A 289 -9.72 -16.95 12.07
N ARG A 290 -10.81 -17.52 12.58
CA ARG A 290 -12.07 -16.82 12.83
C ARG A 290 -12.92 -17.57 13.83
N SER A 291 -13.69 -16.84 14.63
CA SER A 291 -14.73 -17.41 15.50
C SER A 291 -14.21 -18.57 16.36
N ASN A 292 -13.02 -18.38 16.93
CA ASN A 292 -12.27 -19.37 17.71
C ASN A 292 -11.92 -20.67 16.98
N SER A 293 -11.75 -20.62 15.66
CA SER A 293 -11.35 -21.74 14.81
C SER A 293 -10.21 -21.30 13.89
N HIS A 294 -9.29 -22.23 13.57
CA HIS A 294 -8.18 -21.98 12.64
C HIS A 294 -8.62 -21.87 11.17
N GLY A 295 -9.87 -22.22 10.85
CA GLY A 295 -10.34 -22.25 9.47
C GLY A 295 -9.59 -23.29 8.62
N ASN A 296 -9.64 -23.11 7.30
CA ASN A 296 -8.92 -23.94 6.35
C ASN A 296 -8.02 -23.07 5.45
N PRO A 297 -6.70 -22.98 5.72
CA PRO A 297 -5.79 -22.16 4.93
C PRO A 297 -5.79 -22.46 3.42
N ALA A 298 -6.14 -23.67 2.99
CA ALA A 298 -6.22 -24.00 1.57
C ALA A 298 -7.33 -23.24 0.82
N THR A 299 -8.36 -22.77 1.52
CA THR A 299 -9.51 -22.06 0.93
C THR A 299 -9.71 -20.67 1.50
N ASP A 300 -9.30 -20.44 2.74
CA ASP A 300 -9.70 -19.28 3.52
C ASP A 300 -8.64 -18.17 3.54
N ILE A 301 -7.38 -18.50 3.21
CA ILE A 301 -6.23 -17.62 3.40
C ILE A 301 -6.35 -16.28 2.66
N ALA A 302 -7.06 -16.22 1.53
CA ALA A 302 -7.22 -14.97 0.78
C ALA A 302 -8.22 -14.00 1.45
N TYR A 303 -9.13 -14.50 2.30
CA TYR A 303 -10.26 -13.72 2.83
C TYR A 303 -9.89 -12.80 4.00
N GLY A 304 -8.78 -13.07 4.70
CA GLY A 304 -8.32 -12.25 5.81
C GLY A 304 -9.33 -12.17 6.96
N TYR A 305 -9.92 -13.31 7.32
CA TYR A 305 -10.96 -13.34 8.36
C TYR A 305 -10.43 -12.88 9.72
N ASN A 306 -9.22 -13.30 10.09
CA ASN A 306 -8.60 -12.87 11.34
C ASN A 306 -8.44 -11.35 11.40
N PHE A 307 -8.01 -10.76 10.28
CA PHE A 307 -7.85 -9.33 10.15
C PHE A 307 -9.18 -8.59 10.24
N GLN A 308 -10.23 -9.12 9.60
CA GLN A 308 -11.55 -8.50 9.65
C GLN A 308 -12.14 -8.50 11.05
N GLU A 309 -12.04 -9.61 11.79
CA GLU A 309 -12.56 -9.67 13.17
C GLU A 309 -11.91 -8.62 14.08
N GLN A 310 -10.59 -8.42 13.93
CA GLN A 310 -9.87 -7.41 14.69
C GLN A 310 -10.26 -5.99 14.29
N TRP A 311 -10.43 -5.72 12.99
CA TRP A 311 -10.95 -4.44 12.52
C TRP A 311 -12.38 -4.18 12.98
N ASP A 312 -13.26 -5.16 12.94
CA ASP A 312 -14.64 -5.04 13.40
C ASP A 312 -14.71 -4.72 14.89
N TYR A 313 -13.77 -5.23 15.68
CA TYR A 313 -13.59 -4.82 17.07
C TYR A 313 -13.05 -3.39 17.17
N ALA A 314 -11.97 -3.07 16.45
CA ALA A 314 -11.34 -1.75 16.49
C ALA A 314 -12.31 -0.61 16.12
N LEU A 315 -13.18 -0.84 15.13
CA LEU A 315 -14.21 0.11 14.69
C LEU A 315 -15.28 0.36 15.77
N LYS A 316 -15.58 -0.63 16.63
CA LYS A 316 -16.49 -0.46 17.77
C LYS A 316 -15.85 0.29 18.91
N GLU A 317 -14.56 0.05 19.15
CA GLU A 317 -13.81 0.74 20.19
C GLU A 317 -13.64 2.24 19.88
N ASP A 318 -13.53 2.62 18.61
CA ASP A 318 -13.51 4.01 18.11
C ASP A 318 -12.45 4.88 18.81
N VAL A 319 -11.25 4.33 18.95
CA VAL A 319 -10.08 5.03 19.51
C VAL A 319 -9.44 6.01 18.50
N PRO A 320 -8.69 7.03 18.95
CA PRO A 320 -8.03 8.00 18.07
C PRO A 320 -6.98 7.44 17.12
N PHE A 321 -6.31 6.34 17.52
CA PHE A 321 -5.27 5.67 16.72
C PHE A 321 -5.55 4.19 16.53
N ILE A 322 -5.35 3.67 15.32
CA ILE A 322 -5.24 2.23 15.05
C ILE A 322 -3.85 1.94 14.53
N PHE A 323 -3.16 0.98 15.13
CA PHE A 323 -1.85 0.50 14.66
C PHE A 323 -2.04 -0.83 13.92
N VAL A 324 -1.63 -0.90 12.66
CA VAL A 324 -1.67 -2.12 11.85
C VAL A 324 -0.29 -2.79 11.78
N THR A 325 -0.25 -4.11 12.02
CA THR A 325 0.95 -4.93 11.91
C THR A 325 0.79 -5.99 10.83
N GLY A 326 1.46 -5.89 9.69
CA GLY A 326 2.29 -4.78 9.19
C GLY A 326 2.35 -4.77 7.66
N TRP A 327 3.02 -3.80 7.04
CA TRP A 327 3.04 -3.65 5.57
C TRP A 327 3.94 -4.69 4.89
N ASN A 328 5.25 -4.65 5.16
CA ASN A 328 6.28 -5.35 4.39
C ASN A 328 7.22 -6.27 5.23
N GLU A 329 6.69 -6.95 6.25
CA GLU A 329 7.47 -7.86 7.11
C GLU A 329 7.74 -9.21 6.41
N TRP A 330 8.51 -9.18 5.33
CA TRP A 330 8.75 -10.34 4.48
C TRP A 330 9.66 -11.41 5.08
N ILE A 331 10.60 -11.03 5.95
CA ILE A 331 11.69 -11.91 6.36
C ILE A 331 11.45 -12.60 7.71
N ALA A 332 11.87 -13.86 7.78
CA ALA A 332 11.76 -14.80 8.88
C ALA A 332 13.17 -15.22 9.30
N GLY A 333 13.59 -14.83 10.51
CA GLY A 333 14.87 -15.29 11.07
C GLY A 333 14.78 -16.76 11.48
N ARG A 334 15.79 -17.55 11.10
CA ARG A 334 15.87 -18.98 11.43
C ARG A 334 16.77 -19.23 12.64
N TRP A 335 16.21 -19.75 13.72
CA TRP A 335 16.90 -19.94 14.99
C TRP A 335 16.90 -21.40 15.47
N LYS A 336 17.64 -21.69 16.54
CA LYS A 336 17.63 -23.01 17.17
C LYS A 336 16.26 -23.30 17.78
N SER A 337 15.81 -24.56 17.73
CA SER A 337 14.55 -24.96 18.33
C SER A 337 14.48 -24.63 19.83
N HIS A 338 13.29 -24.26 20.28
CA HIS A 338 12.92 -24.17 21.70
C HIS A 338 11.96 -25.30 22.12
N ASP A 339 11.57 -26.19 21.20
CA ASP A 339 10.73 -27.34 21.51
C ASP A 339 11.56 -28.57 21.91
N SER A 340 10.89 -29.70 22.13
CA SER A 340 11.55 -30.96 22.51
C SER A 340 12.40 -31.59 21.40
N ASN A 341 12.19 -31.23 20.14
CA ASN A 341 12.97 -31.70 19.01
C ASN A 341 14.03 -30.66 18.61
N LEU A 342 15.26 -30.89 19.05
CA LEU A 342 16.38 -30.00 18.75
C LEU A 342 16.73 -29.92 17.26
N GLU A 343 16.23 -30.85 16.43
CA GLU A 343 16.38 -30.83 14.97
C GLU A 343 15.44 -29.82 14.29
N HIS A 344 14.42 -29.32 14.98
CA HIS A 344 13.58 -28.26 14.43
C HIS A 344 14.33 -26.92 14.36
N SER A 345 13.79 -26.01 13.56
CA SER A 345 14.23 -24.61 13.54
C SER A 345 13.11 -23.72 14.06
N TRP A 346 13.44 -22.76 14.92
CA TRP A 346 12.47 -21.82 15.45
C TRP A 346 12.37 -20.59 14.55
N PHE A 347 11.14 -20.22 14.21
CA PHE A 347 10.82 -18.99 13.49
C PHE A 347 9.84 -18.19 14.35
N CYS A 348 10.30 -17.06 14.90
CA CYS A 348 9.52 -16.25 15.83
C CYS A 348 8.35 -15.56 15.11
N ASP A 349 8.70 -14.69 14.16
CA ASP A 349 7.82 -13.63 13.71
C ASP A 349 7.03 -13.92 12.44
N GLN A 350 7.66 -14.60 11.50
CA GLN A 350 7.16 -14.93 10.18
C GLN A 350 7.54 -16.38 9.88
N ALA A 351 6.72 -17.11 9.12
CA ALA A 351 7.06 -18.48 8.74
C ALA A 351 6.54 -18.86 7.36
N ASN A 352 5.24 -18.72 7.10
CA ASN A 352 4.64 -19.09 5.82
C ASN A 352 3.48 -18.14 5.47
N PRO A 353 2.80 -18.30 4.33
CA PRO A 353 1.69 -17.43 3.97
C PRO A 353 0.58 -17.36 5.02
N GLU A 354 0.25 -18.44 5.75
CA GLU A 354 -0.81 -18.42 6.78
C GLU A 354 -0.36 -17.75 8.08
N TYR A 355 0.89 -17.99 8.48
CA TYR A 355 1.52 -17.52 9.71
C TYR A 355 2.61 -16.49 9.40
N SER A 356 2.16 -15.36 8.85
CA SER A 356 2.94 -14.16 8.54
C SER A 356 2.08 -12.92 8.74
N ARG A 357 2.69 -11.76 9.01
CA ARG A 357 1.98 -10.52 9.39
C ARG A 357 1.88 -9.47 8.28
N ASP A 358 2.52 -9.74 7.17
CA ASP A 358 2.65 -8.86 6.01
C ASP A 358 1.33 -8.68 5.22
N ILE A 359 1.09 -7.51 4.64
CA ILE A 359 -0.08 -7.25 3.78
C ILE A 359 0.28 -6.60 2.44
N GLU A 360 1.57 -6.46 2.13
CA GLU A 360 2.04 -6.03 0.83
C GLU A 360 1.57 -7.05 -0.23
N PRO A 361 1.21 -6.60 -1.45
CA PRO A 361 0.75 -7.52 -2.48
C PRO A 361 1.75 -8.66 -2.76
N SER A 362 1.23 -9.88 -2.83
CA SER A 362 2.04 -11.11 -2.87
C SER A 362 1.70 -11.98 -4.08
N LEU A 363 2.71 -12.69 -4.59
CA LEU A 363 2.55 -13.73 -5.60
C LEU A 363 2.39 -15.13 -4.99
N SER A 364 2.46 -15.27 -3.66
CA SER A 364 2.32 -16.54 -2.95
C SER A 364 0.88 -16.81 -2.52
N ALA A 365 0.53 -18.10 -2.48
CA ALA A 365 -0.72 -18.64 -1.92
C ALA A 365 -2.03 -17.97 -2.37
N GLY A 366 -2.05 -17.32 -3.54
CA GLY A 366 -3.23 -16.61 -4.05
C GLY A 366 -3.62 -15.37 -3.23
N LEU A 367 -2.72 -14.86 -2.37
CA LEU A 367 -2.95 -13.68 -1.55
C LEU A 367 -3.19 -12.43 -2.40
N LYS A 368 -2.40 -12.25 -3.47
CA LYS A 368 -2.49 -11.13 -4.41
C LYS A 368 -2.49 -9.81 -3.65
N ASP A 369 -3.37 -8.88 -4.01
CA ASP A 369 -3.59 -7.59 -3.36
C ASP A 369 -4.84 -7.56 -2.44
N ASN A 370 -5.39 -8.72 -2.09
CA ASN A 370 -6.63 -8.82 -1.33
C ASN A 370 -6.52 -8.18 0.07
N TYR A 371 -5.36 -8.31 0.72
CA TYR A 371 -5.12 -7.72 2.05
C TYR A 371 -4.94 -6.20 1.99
N TYR A 372 -4.28 -5.69 0.95
CA TYR A 372 -4.21 -4.26 0.69
C TYR A 372 -5.61 -3.66 0.48
N MET A 373 -6.44 -4.28 -0.38
CA MET A 373 -7.80 -3.79 -0.62
C MET A 373 -8.69 -3.89 0.63
N GLN A 374 -8.49 -4.92 1.46
CA GLN A 374 -9.16 -5.04 2.76
C GLN A 374 -8.74 -3.92 3.73
N LEU A 375 -7.44 -3.60 3.80
CA LEU A 375 -6.92 -2.48 4.58
C LEU A 375 -7.60 -1.16 4.16
N VAL A 376 -7.58 -0.84 2.86
CA VAL A 376 -8.20 0.38 2.33
C VAL A 376 -9.67 0.47 2.75
N ASN A 377 -10.40 -0.64 2.62
CA ASN A 377 -11.82 -0.69 2.96
C ASN A 377 -12.06 -0.44 4.45
N ASN A 378 -11.21 -0.99 5.33
CA ASN A 378 -11.34 -0.82 6.77
C ASN A 378 -10.93 0.59 7.23
N ILE A 379 -9.88 1.18 6.63
CA ILE A 379 -9.51 2.57 6.89
C ILE A 379 -10.65 3.52 6.49
N ARG A 380 -11.33 3.28 5.36
CA ARG A 380 -12.52 4.06 4.97
C ARG A 380 -13.64 3.99 6.01
N ARG A 381 -13.90 2.81 6.62
CA ARG A 381 -14.90 2.68 7.71
C ARG A 381 -14.48 3.48 8.94
N TYR A 382 -13.18 3.50 9.22
CA TYR A 382 -12.62 4.15 10.40
C TYR A 382 -12.60 5.68 10.26
N LYS A 383 -12.00 6.18 9.18
CA LYS A 383 -11.76 7.61 8.92
C LYS A 383 -12.88 8.32 8.16
N GLY A 384 -13.84 7.60 7.58
CA GLY A 384 -14.80 8.16 6.64
C GLY A 384 -14.18 8.41 5.26
N LEU A 385 -14.98 8.94 4.32
CA LEU A 385 -14.57 9.18 2.94
C LEU A 385 -15.31 10.38 2.37
N GLU A 386 -14.65 11.21 1.56
CA GLU A 386 -15.31 12.33 0.87
C GLU A 386 -16.41 11.89 -0.10
N LYS A 387 -17.33 12.78 -0.44
CA LYS A 387 -18.41 12.52 -1.42
C LYS A 387 -17.87 12.57 -2.85
N ASN A 388 -18.40 11.71 -3.71
CA ASN A 388 -18.22 11.85 -5.15
C ASN A 388 -18.82 13.16 -5.65
N LEU A 389 -18.15 13.83 -6.60
CA LEU A 389 -18.72 14.99 -7.26
C LEU A 389 -19.69 14.53 -8.36
N PRO A 390 -20.76 15.29 -8.62
CA PRO A 390 -21.72 14.96 -9.66
C PRO A 390 -21.10 14.99 -11.05
N ALA A 391 -21.72 14.26 -11.98
CA ALA A 391 -21.37 14.25 -13.39
C ALA A 391 -21.43 15.66 -14.00
N GLN A 392 -20.51 15.95 -14.92
CA GLN A 392 -20.32 17.29 -15.47
C GLN A 392 -20.84 17.34 -16.92
N ASN A 393 -21.78 18.24 -17.22
CA ASN A 393 -22.37 18.37 -18.56
C ASN A 393 -21.63 19.43 -19.39
N PHE A 394 -20.74 19.00 -20.28
CA PHE A 394 -19.97 19.84 -21.17
C PHE A 394 -19.86 19.20 -22.56
N THR A 395 -19.87 20.05 -23.59
CA THR A 395 -19.55 19.63 -24.95
C THR A 395 -18.11 19.98 -25.26
N ILE A 396 -17.29 18.97 -25.52
CA ILE A 396 -15.87 19.13 -25.90
C ILE A 396 -15.73 18.99 -27.42
N LYS A 397 -15.15 19.98 -28.09
CA LYS A 397 -14.88 19.96 -29.53
C LYS A 397 -13.39 20.03 -29.86
N GLN A 398 -12.61 20.65 -28.98
CA GLN A 398 -11.17 20.87 -29.10
C GLN A 398 -10.49 20.84 -27.73
N MET A 399 -9.16 20.71 -27.69
CA MET A 399 -8.40 20.58 -26.45
C MET A 399 -8.66 21.72 -25.45
N LYS A 400 -8.76 22.97 -25.95
CA LYS A 400 -9.04 24.16 -25.14
C LYS A 400 -10.40 24.14 -24.41
N ASP A 401 -11.36 23.32 -24.85
CA ASP A 401 -12.64 23.22 -24.12
C ASP A 401 -12.50 22.58 -22.74
N TRP A 402 -11.44 21.81 -22.49
CA TRP A 402 -11.16 21.20 -21.19
C TRP A 402 -10.81 22.21 -20.09
N ASP A 403 -10.43 23.43 -20.44
CA ASP A 403 -10.19 24.52 -19.48
C ASP A 403 -11.47 24.88 -18.70
N LYS A 404 -12.65 24.56 -19.26
CA LYS A 404 -13.96 24.83 -18.64
C LYS A 404 -14.43 23.72 -17.70
N VAL A 405 -13.81 22.53 -17.76
CA VAL A 405 -14.20 21.37 -16.94
C VAL A 405 -13.44 21.44 -15.61
N PRO A 406 -14.13 21.66 -14.48
CA PRO A 406 -13.48 21.94 -13.20
C PRO A 406 -13.02 20.68 -12.47
N VAL A 407 -13.70 19.55 -12.69
CA VAL A 407 -13.37 18.28 -12.04
C VAL A 407 -12.13 17.67 -12.70
N MET A 408 -11.14 17.35 -11.86
CA MET A 408 -9.91 16.71 -12.26
C MET A 408 -9.67 15.47 -11.41
N TYR A 409 -9.17 14.45 -12.06
CA TYR A 409 -8.64 13.25 -11.43
C TYR A 409 -7.12 13.32 -11.55
N THR A 410 -6.39 13.06 -10.48
CA THR A 410 -4.92 13.15 -10.48
C THR A 410 -4.36 11.78 -10.19
N ASP A 411 -3.22 11.47 -10.80
CA ASP A 411 -2.44 10.29 -10.45
C ASP A 411 -1.19 10.69 -9.66
N TYR A 412 -0.32 9.71 -9.38
CA TYR A 412 1.06 9.98 -9.00
C TYR A 412 1.92 10.14 -10.25
N THR A 413 3.04 10.83 -10.11
CA THR A 413 4.06 10.94 -11.17
C THR A 413 5.36 10.29 -10.72
N GLY A 414 6.18 9.84 -11.67
CA GLY A 414 7.48 9.21 -11.42
C GLY A 414 7.41 7.71 -11.15
N ASP A 415 6.23 7.10 -11.21
CA ASP A 415 6.07 5.63 -11.21
C ASP A 415 6.54 4.98 -12.51
N THR A 416 6.66 5.74 -13.60
CA THR A 416 7.34 5.29 -14.83
C THR A 416 8.86 5.22 -14.72
N GLU A 417 9.46 5.64 -13.60
CA GLU A 417 10.91 5.51 -13.39
C GLU A 417 11.37 4.05 -13.51
N HIS A 418 12.46 3.86 -14.24
CA HIS A 418 13.03 2.55 -14.46
C HIS A 418 13.64 1.97 -13.18
N ARG A 419 13.49 0.66 -13.00
CA ARG A 419 14.15 -0.09 -11.93
C ARG A 419 15.45 -0.69 -12.46
N ASN A 420 16.52 -0.59 -11.68
CA ASN A 420 17.73 -1.39 -11.83
C ASN A 420 18.41 -1.51 -10.47
N HIS A 421 18.01 -2.52 -9.70
CA HIS A 421 18.44 -2.66 -8.31
C HIS A 421 18.75 -4.12 -7.96
N PRO A 422 19.83 -4.41 -7.21
CA PRO A 422 20.07 -5.77 -6.71
C PRO A 422 18.92 -6.23 -5.80
N GLY A 423 18.53 -7.49 -5.95
CA GLY A 423 17.68 -8.19 -5.00
C GLY A 423 18.44 -8.58 -3.73
N ALA A 424 17.72 -9.08 -2.73
CA ALA A 424 18.28 -9.62 -1.50
C ALA A 424 18.99 -10.99 -1.71
N GLN A 425 18.77 -11.61 -2.87
CA GLN A 425 19.32 -12.92 -3.23
C GLN A 425 20.82 -12.82 -3.53
N THR A 426 21.60 -13.75 -3.00
CA THR A 426 23.07 -13.73 -3.13
C THR A 426 23.67 -14.88 -3.94
N ASN A 427 22.96 -16.01 -4.14
CA ASN A 427 23.47 -17.13 -4.94
C ASN A 427 22.38 -17.86 -5.77
N PRO A 428 22.24 -17.55 -7.08
CA PRO A 428 22.94 -16.49 -7.79
C PRO A 428 22.43 -15.10 -7.38
N GLN A 429 23.30 -14.09 -7.47
CA GLN A 429 22.88 -12.71 -7.31
C GLN A 429 21.86 -12.34 -8.40
N THR A 430 20.76 -11.71 -8.01
CA THR A 430 19.71 -11.25 -8.92
C THR A 430 19.68 -9.73 -8.97
N VAL A 431 19.48 -9.17 -10.16
CA VAL A 431 19.22 -7.74 -10.36
C VAL A 431 17.83 -7.60 -10.96
N TYR A 432 16.97 -6.83 -10.28
CA TYR A 432 15.64 -6.51 -10.77
C TYR A 432 15.72 -5.33 -11.72
N THR A 433 15.27 -5.54 -12.96
CA THR A 433 15.16 -4.50 -13.98
C THR A 433 13.72 -4.31 -14.42
N ASN A 434 13.30 -3.07 -14.61
CA ASN A 434 12.02 -2.74 -15.21
C ASN A 434 12.17 -1.46 -16.04
N ASN A 435 12.00 -1.58 -17.35
CA ASN A 435 12.09 -0.47 -18.30
C ASN A 435 10.77 -0.29 -19.07
N THR A 436 9.65 -0.66 -18.45
CA THR A 436 8.33 -0.62 -19.10
C THR A 436 7.63 0.75 -18.98
N GLY A 437 8.11 1.65 -18.11
CA GLY A 437 7.59 3.01 -18.03
C GLY A 437 7.69 3.75 -19.37
N ARG A 438 6.62 4.45 -19.75
CA ARG A 438 6.56 5.17 -21.03
C ARG A 438 5.76 6.47 -20.97
N ASN A 439 4.44 6.39 -20.77
CA ASN A 439 3.57 7.57 -20.64
C ASN A 439 3.14 7.71 -19.17
N ASP A 440 3.77 8.64 -18.45
CA ASP A 440 3.53 8.95 -17.03
C ASP A 440 2.32 9.89 -16.90
N PHE A 441 1.19 9.35 -16.45
CA PHE A 441 -0.07 10.06 -16.28
C PHE A 441 -0.02 11.00 -15.09
N GLN A 442 -0.46 12.24 -15.29
CA GLN A 442 -0.54 13.23 -14.22
C GLN A 442 -1.99 13.61 -13.89
N MET A 443 -2.81 13.80 -14.92
CA MET A 443 -4.15 14.36 -14.76
C MET A 443 -5.13 13.87 -15.82
N MET A 444 -6.33 13.50 -15.37
CA MET A 444 -7.40 13.01 -16.22
C MET A 444 -8.65 13.86 -16.00
N LYS A 445 -9.50 13.92 -17.03
CA LYS A 445 -10.85 14.50 -16.94
C LYS A 445 -11.85 13.64 -17.68
N ALA A 446 -13.10 13.74 -17.25
CA ALA A 446 -14.24 13.16 -17.94
C ALA A 446 -15.39 14.16 -17.96
N ALA A 447 -16.16 14.18 -19.05
CA ALA A 447 -17.34 15.00 -19.21
C ALA A 447 -18.34 14.35 -20.16
N HIS A 448 -19.57 14.84 -20.21
CA HIS A 448 -20.57 14.33 -21.14
C HIS A 448 -21.48 15.42 -21.69
N ASN A 449 -22.15 15.12 -22.81
CA ASN A 449 -23.40 15.75 -23.20
C ASN A 449 -24.42 14.65 -23.57
N ALA A 450 -25.58 15.04 -24.11
CA ALA A 450 -26.64 14.10 -24.47
C ALA A 450 -26.22 13.02 -25.51
N GLY A 451 -25.18 13.27 -26.30
CA GLY A 451 -24.74 12.36 -27.36
C GLY A 451 -23.43 11.62 -27.09
N ASN A 452 -22.53 12.22 -26.32
CA ASN A 452 -21.15 11.73 -26.18
C ASN A 452 -20.64 11.83 -24.73
N LEU A 453 -19.78 10.88 -24.38
CA LEU A 453 -18.78 10.99 -23.33
C LEU A 453 -17.47 11.51 -23.91
N TYR A 454 -16.73 12.26 -23.10
CA TYR A 454 -15.43 12.81 -23.42
C TYR A 454 -14.46 12.41 -22.32
N PHE A 455 -13.26 11.98 -22.73
CA PHE A 455 -12.18 11.64 -21.82
C PHE A 455 -10.93 12.42 -22.19
N TYR A 456 -10.14 12.75 -21.18
CA TYR A 456 -8.87 13.44 -21.29
C TYR A 456 -7.85 12.76 -20.39
N ALA A 457 -6.62 12.67 -20.87
CA ALA A 457 -5.46 12.36 -20.06
C ALA A 457 -4.30 13.29 -20.44
N GLU A 458 -3.56 13.71 -19.44
CA GLU A 458 -2.34 14.50 -19.53
C GLU A 458 -1.20 13.75 -18.86
N THR A 459 -0.06 13.72 -19.55
CA THR A 459 1.17 13.08 -19.09
C THR A 459 2.22 14.11 -18.70
N VAL A 460 3.22 13.70 -17.91
CA VAL A 460 4.34 14.57 -17.49
C VAL A 460 5.19 15.00 -18.70
N GLN A 461 5.47 14.06 -19.60
CA GLN A 461 6.21 14.28 -20.85
C GLN A 461 5.26 14.21 -22.05
N ASP A 462 5.74 14.63 -23.23
CA ASP A 462 4.99 14.48 -24.48
C ASP A 462 4.61 13.00 -24.71
N ILE A 463 3.36 12.76 -25.09
CA ILE A 463 2.83 11.42 -25.33
C ILE A 463 3.61 10.76 -26.47
N THR A 464 4.08 9.54 -26.25
CA THR A 464 4.82 8.80 -27.27
C THR A 464 3.93 8.44 -28.45
N ALA A 465 4.53 8.18 -29.61
CA ALA A 465 3.80 7.58 -30.72
C ALA A 465 3.18 6.22 -30.31
N PRO A 466 1.99 5.86 -30.85
CA PRO A 466 1.40 4.54 -30.61
C PRO A 466 2.36 3.41 -30.98
N SER A 467 2.63 2.52 -30.03
CA SER A 467 3.51 1.37 -30.21
C SER A 467 3.10 0.18 -29.34
N GLY A 468 3.14 -1.02 -29.92
CA GLY A 468 2.69 -2.25 -29.28
C GLY A 468 1.18 -2.30 -29.03
N ASP A 469 0.70 -3.39 -28.44
CA ASP A 469 -0.73 -3.64 -28.22
C ASP A 469 -1.30 -2.90 -26.99
N ASN A 470 -0.43 -2.30 -26.17
CA ASN A 470 -0.77 -1.74 -24.86
C ASN A 470 -0.47 -0.23 -24.76
N TRP A 471 -0.53 0.51 -25.87
CA TRP A 471 -0.46 1.98 -25.84
C TRP A 471 -1.76 2.61 -25.39
N MET A 472 -1.66 3.40 -24.31
CA MET A 472 -2.70 4.21 -23.68
C MET A 472 -4.11 3.61 -23.80
N THR A 473 -4.42 2.67 -22.91
CA THR A 473 -5.72 2.02 -22.83
C THR A 473 -6.61 2.74 -21.83
N LEU A 474 -7.79 3.16 -22.28
CA LEU A 474 -8.86 3.61 -21.39
C LEU A 474 -9.80 2.44 -21.10
N TRP A 475 -9.94 2.06 -19.84
CA TRP A 475 -10.85 1.02 -19.35
C TRP A 475 -12.10 1.65 -18.76
N ILE A 476 -13.26 1.04 -19.01
CA ILE A 476 -14.56 1.54 -18.53
C ILE A 476 -15.36 0.36 -17.97
N ASP A 477 -15.66 0.43 -16.69
CA ASP A 477 -16.68 -0.39 -16.02
C ASP A 477 -17.99 0.42 -16.05
N ALA A 478 -18.90 0.03 -16.95
CA ALA A 478 -20.04 0.85 -17.35
C ALA A 478 -21.27 0.62 -16.47
N ASP A 479 -21.34 -0.53 -15.79
CA ASP A 479 -22.44 -0.94 -14.92
C ASP A 479 -22.06 -0.99 -13.42
N LYS A 480 -20.79 -0.75 -13.09
CA LYS A 480 -20.20 -0.80 -11.74
C LYS A 480 -20.36 -2.17 -11.10
N ASN A 481 -20.26 -3.23 -11.90
CA ASN A 481 -20.44 -4.60 -11.44
C ASN A 481 -19.20 -5.44 -11.72
N ALA A 482 -18.43 -5.71 -10.68
CA ALA A 482 -17.23 -6.54 -10.79
C ALA A 482 -17.45 -7.98 -11.28
N LYS A 483 -18.71 -8.44 -11.39
CA LYS A 483 -19.07 -9.76 -11.93
C LYS A 483 -19.26 -9.77 -13.45
N THR A 484 -19.35 -8.60 -14.08
CA THR A 484 -19.42 -8.44 -15.54
C THR A 484 -18.06 -7.98 -16.06
N GLY A 485 -17.93 -7.98 -17.39
CA GLY A 485 -16.68 -7.57 -18.03
C GLY A 485 -15.47 -8.46 -17.72
N TRP A 486 -14.29 -7.95 -18.11
CA TRP A 486 -13.02 -8.50 -17.69
C TRP A 486 -12.62 -7.79 -16.40
N GLN A 487 -12.66 -8.49 -15.26
CA GLN A 487 -12.33 -7.89 -13.94
C GLN A 487 -13.18 -6.64 -13.61
N GLY A 488 -14.45 -6.62 -14.04
CA GLY A 488 -15.36 -5.47 -13.93
C GLY A 488 -15.41 -4.57 -15.17
N TYR A 489 -14.40 -4.59 -16.05
CA TYR A 489 -14.38 -3.69 -17.19
C TYR A 489 -15.17 -4.25 -18.38
N ASP A 490 -16.29 -3.60 -18.70
CA ASP A 490 -17.14 -3.92 -19.85
C ASP A 490 -16.53 -3.50 -21.18
N TYR A 491 -15.86 -2.33 -21.17
CA TYR A 491 -15.31 -1.70 -22.37
C TYR A 491 -13.87 -1.30 -22.16
N ARG A 492 -13.13 -1.25 -23.27
CA ARG A 492 -11.84 -0.56 -23.34
C ARG A 492 -11.65 0.14 -24.67
N ILE A 493 -10.83 1.18 -24.68
CA ILE A 493 -10.41 1.88 -25.88
C ILE A 493 -8.90 1.74 -25.99
N VAL A 494 -8.46 1.01 -27.01
CA VAL A 494 -7.05 0.74 -27.27
C VAL A 494 -6.57 1.63 -28.42
N GLU A 495 -5.32 2.10 -28.35
CA GLU A 495 -4.73 3.02 -29.33
C GLU A 495 -5.51 4.34 -29.51
N GLY A 496 -6.30 4.74 -28.50
CA GLY A 496 -7.21 5.90 -28.56
C GLY A 496 -8.38 5.80 -29.55
N LYS A 497 -8.41 4.77 -30.41
CA LYS A 497 -9.34 4.69 -31.56
C LYS A 497 -10.19 3.41 -31.62
N ASN A 498 -9.76 2.32 -30.99
CA ASN A 498 -10.40 1.02 -31.09
C ASN A 498 -11.26 0.72 -29.86
N LEU A 499 -12.57 0.98 -29.96
CA LEU A 499 -13.53 0.62 -28.91
C LEU A 499 -13.83 -0.88 -28.94
N GLN A 500 -13.51 -1.55 -27.84
CA GLN A 500 -13.74 -2.96 -27.61
C GLN A 500 -14.71 -3.17 -26.46
N GLN A 501 -15.52 -4.23 -26.56
CA GLN A 501 -16.37 -4.74 -25.48
C GLN A 501 -15.91 -6.13 -25.10
N PHE A 502 -15.98 -6.46 -23.81
CA PHE A 502 -15.75 -7.81 -23.34
C PHE A 502 -17.00 -8.67 -23.52
N ILE A 503 -16.93 -9.67 -24.40
CA ILE A 503 -18.06 -10.52 -24.77
C ILE A 503 -17.59 -11.97 -24.80
N ASN A 504 -18.23 -12.83 -24.01
CA ASN A 504 -17.94 -14.27 -23.94
C ASN A 504 -16.45 -14.56 -23.69
N GLY A 505 -15.87 -13.90 -22.68
CA GLY A 505 -14.48 -14.11 -22.27
C GLY A 505 -13.42 -13.45 -23.15
N ASN A 506 -13.82 -12.66 -24.15
CA ASN A 506 -12.90 -12.08 -25.13
C ASN A 506 -13.21 -10.61 -25.42
N TRP A 507 -12.16 -9.82 -25.64
CA TRP A 507 -12.28 -8.45 -26.15
C TRP A 507 -12.63 -8.45 -27.64
N LYS A 508 -13.75 -7.82 -28.00
CA LYS A 508 -14.21 -7.71 -29.39
C LYS A 508 -14.37 -6.26 -29.79
N SER A 509 -13.82 -5.86 -30.92
CA SER A 509 -14.06 -4.53 -31.50
C SER A 509 -15.53 -4.41 -31.91
N ILE A 510 -16.21 -3.40 -31.34
CA ILE A 510 -17.65 -3.16 -31.57
C ILE A 510 -17.91 -1.91 -32.42
N SER A 511 -16.88 -1.13 -32.72
CA SER A 511 -16.99 -0.01 -33.66
C SER A 511 -16.28 -0.33 -34.98
N LYS A 512 -17.03 -0.23 -36.10
CA LYS A 512 -16.45 -0.28 -37.45
C LYS A 512 -15.78 1.03 -37.86
N LYS A 513 -16.10 2.14 -37.18
CA LYS A 513 -15.51 3.46 -37.41
C LYS A 513 -14.49 3.75 -36.31
N THR A 514 -13.34 4.32 -36.68
CA THR A 514 -12.34 4.76 -35.71
C THR A 514 -12.94 5.80 -34.78
N MET A 515 -12.68 5.68 -33.48
CA MET A 515 -13.07 6.71 -32.52
C MET A 515 -12.29 7.99 -32.81
N ARG A 516 -12.95 9.15 -32.61
CA ARG A 516 -12.27 10.43 -32.71
C ARG A 516 -11.42 10.62 -31.46
N TYR A 517 -10.12 10.73 -31.66
CA TYR A 517 -9.17 11.17 -30.65
C TYR A 517 -8.26 12.26 -31.22
N VAL A 518 -7.67 13.06 -30.33
CA VAL A 518 -6.68 14.10 -30.66
C VAL A 518 -5.56 14.01 -29.65
N VAL A 519 -4.31 14.05 -30.13
CA VAL A 519 -3.11 14.18 -29.31
C VAL A 519 -2.46 15.52 -29.59
N GLU A 520 -2.20 16.30 -28.55
CA GLU A 520 -1.44 17.55 -28.58
C GLU A 520 -0.35 17.47 -27.52
N LYS A 521 0.89 17.19 -27.94
CA LYS A 521 2.04 17.03 -27.03
C LYS A 521 1.76 16.01 -25.93
N ASN A 522 1.66 16.45 -24.68
CA ASN A 522 1.42 15.64 -23.50
C ASN A 522 -0.07 15.41 -23.19
N LYS A 523 -0.98 15.69 -24.13
CA LYS A 523 -2.44 15.64 -23.91
C LYS A 523 -3.13 14.78 -24.94
N ILE A 524 -4.03 13.91 -24.49
CA ILE A 524 -4.94 13.14 -25.35
C ILE A 524 -6.38 13.41 -24.95
N MET A 525 -7.26 13.56 -25.94
CA MET A 525 -8.71 13.52 -25.71
C MET A 525 -9.39 12.50 -26.61
N ILE A 526 -10.41 11.81 -26.07
CA ILE A 526 -11.22 10.80 -26.78
C ILE A 526 -12.69 11.20 -26.69
N THR A 527 -13.41 11.11 -27.81
CA THR A 527 -14.87 11.29 -27.87
C THR A 527 -15.56 9.96 -28.11
N VAL A 528 -16.51 9.59 -27.24
CA VAL A 528 -17.23 8.31 -27.29
C VAL A 528 -18.75 8.54 -27.38
N PRO A 529 -19.42 8.14 -28.47
CA PRO A 529 -20.88 8.19 -28.54
C PRO A 529 -21.49 7.33 -27.44
N VAL A 530 -22.39 7.92 -26.64
CA VAL A 530 -23.08 7.22 -25.55
C VAL A 530 -23.79 5.97 -26.07
N LYS A 531 -24.37 6.03 -27.28
CA LYS A 531 -25.05 4.89 -27.93
C LYS A 531 -24.13 3.69 -28.22
N SER A 532 -22.82 3.87 -28.23
CA SER A 532 -21.85 2.79 -28.42
C SER A 532 -21.61 2.01 -27.12
N LEU A 533 -21.97 2.57 -25.95
CA LEU A 533 -21.81 1.97 -24.63
C LEU A 533 -23.18 1.50 -24.12
N GLN A 534 -23.67 0.39 -24.67
CA GLN A 534 -25.03 -0.10 -24.40
C GLN A 534 -25.26 -0.54 -22.94
N LEU A 535 -24.19 -0.92 -22.23
CA LEU A 535 -24.25 -1.32 -20.82
C LEU A 535 -24.17 -0.12 -19.86
N LEU A 536 -23.96 1.09 -20.40
CA LEU A 536 -23.84 2.29 -19.58
C LEU A 536 -25.13 2.56 -18.80
N SER A 537 -24.98 2.78 -17.50
CA SER A 537 -26.11 3.13 -16.63
C SER A 537 -26.86 4.37 -17.15
N LYS A 538 -28.18 4.40 -16.95
CA LYS A 538 -29.03 5.54 -17.37
C LYS A 538 -28.64 6.86 -16.69
N SER A 539 -28.08 6.78 -15.49
CA SER A 539 -27.57 7.92 -14.72
C SER A 539 -26.18 8.39 -15.18
N LEU A 540 -25.57 7.70 -16.16
CA LEU A 540 -24.18 7.92 -16.60
C LEU A 540 -23.20 7.85 -15.42
N GLN A 541 -23.47 6.95 -14.47
CA GLN A 541 -22.54 6.57 -13.42
C GLN A 541 -21.71 5.39 -13.89
N PHE A 542 -20.39 5.54 -13.87
CA PHE A 542 -19.45 4.51 -14.31
C PHE A 542 -18.09 4.70 -13.62
N GLU A 543 -17.24 3.68 -13.75
CA GLU A 543 -15.87 3.70 -13.30
C GLU A 543 -14.91 3.66 -14.49
N PHE A 544 -13.76 4.31 -14.39
CA PHE A 544 -12.77 4.31 -15.46
C PHE A 544 -11.33 4.36 -14.94
N LYS A 545 -10.42 3.87 -15.79
CA LYS A 545 -8.97 3.82 -15.54
C LYS A 545 -8.24 4.06 -16.85
N TRP A 546 -7.09 4.71 -16.79
CA TRP A 546 -6.11 4.70 -17.86
C TRP A 546 -4.96 3.76 -17.50
N SER A 547 -4.38 3.09 -18.49
CA SER A 547 -3.11 2.37 -18.30
C SER A 547 -2.26 2.47 -19.55
N ASP A 548 -0.96 2.49 -19.39
CA ASP A 548 0.00 2.45 -20.46
C ASP A 548 1.00 1.32 -20.25
N ASN A 549 1.27 0.55 -21.30
CA ASN A 549 2.27 -0.50 -21.34
C ASN A 549 2.13 -1.62 -20.28
N MET A 550 0.89 -2.01 -19.96
CA MET A 550 0.59 -3.26 -19.24
C MET A 550 1.23 -4.44 -20.00
N GLN A 551 1.94 -5.34 -19.33
CA GLN A 551 2.66 -6.48 -19.93
C GLN A 551 1.85 -7.77 -19.88
N GLN A 552 1.01 -7.94 -18.86
CA GLN A 552 0.17 -9.12 -18.67
C GLN A 552 -1.29 -8.72 -18.47
N ALA A 553 -2.21 -9.52 -19.00
CA ALA A 553 -3.65 -9.33 -18.77
C ALA A 553 -4.05 -9.83 -17.36
N ASP A 554 -3.47 -9.21 -16.33
CA ASP A 554 -3.76 -9.41 -14.91
C ASP A 554 -3.75 -8.04 -14.21
N PRO A 555 -4.77 -7.66 -13.43
CA PRO A 555 -4.75 -6.43 -12.64
C PRO A 555 -3.54 -6.25 -11.71
N LEU A 556 -2.85 -7.33 -11.32
CA LEU A 556 -1.59 -7.23 -10.57
C LEU A 556 -0.46 -6.57 -11.38
N ASP A 557 -0.54 -6.59 -12.70
CA ASP A 557 0.44 -5.96 -13.58
C ASP A 557 0.46 -4.42 -13.43
N TRP A 558 -0.68 -3.81 -13.06
CA TRP A 558 -0.80 -2.38 -12.77
C TRP A 558 -0.04 -1.91 -11.52
N TYR A 559 0.50 -2.82 -10.73
CA TYR A 559 1.39 -2.47 -9.62
C TYR A 559 2.86 -2.39 -10.06
N ILE A 560 3.20 -2.95 -11.23
CA ILE A 560 4.58 -3.26 -11.63
C ILE A 560 4.96 -2.51 -12.90
N ASN A 561 4.16 -2.63 -13.94
CA ASN A 561 4.58 -2.32 -15.30
C ASN A 561 3.87 -1.10 -15.88
N GLY A 562 4.64 -0.33 -16.66
CA GLY A 562 4.17 0.85 -17.33
C GLY A 562 3.62 1.86 -16.33
N ASP A 563 2.39 2.29 -16.59
CA ASP A 563 1.66 3.19 -15.70
C ASP A 563 0.16 2.83 -15.67
N ALA A 564 -0.51 3.10 -14.56
CA ALA A 564 -1.93 2.91 -14.36
C ALA A 564 -2.51 4.03 -13.50
N ALA A 565 -3.47 4.77 -14.06
CA ALA A 565 -4.11 5.91 -13.45
C ALA A 565 -5.61 5.66 -13.20
N PRO A 566 -6.06 5.47 -11.93
CA PRO A 566 -5.24 5.46 -10.72
C PRO A 566 -4.49 4.12 -10.55
N GLY A 567 -3.51 4.08 -9.65
CA GLY A 567 -2.68 2.88 -9.42
C GLY A 567 -3.44 1.62 -8.97
N GLY A 568 -2.86 0.44 -9.26
CA GLY A 568 -3.38 -0.85 -8.80
C GLY A 568 -4.82 -1.13 -9.24
N ARG A 569 -5.64 -1.71 -8.33
CA ARG A 569 -7.07 -2.03 -8.60
C ARG A 569 -8.04 -0.84 -8.50
N PHE A 570 -7.55 0.36 -8.24
CA PHE A 570 -8.45 1.50 -8.09
C PHE A 570 -9.04 1.95 -9.42
N ASN A 571 -10.17 2.66 -9.34
CA ASN A 571 -10.82 3.32 -10.46
C ASN A 571 -11.18 4.76 -10.09
N TYR A 572 -11.18 5.64 -11.08
CA TYR A 572 -11.89 6.91 -10.97
C TYR A 572 -13.39 6.67 -11.12
N GLN A 573 -14.18 7.44 -10.36
CA GLN A 573 -15.63 7.40 -10.44
C GLN A 573 -16.12 8.60 -11.24
N TYR A 574 -17.06 8.38 -12.14
CA TYR A 574 -17.76 9.45 -12.83
C TYR A 574 -19.24 9.40 -12.47
N GLY A 575 -19.78 10.54 -12.01
CA GLY A 575 -21.13 10.63 -11.46
C GLY A 575 -21.18 10.21 -9.97
N GLY A 576 -21.90 11.00 -9.17
CA GLY A 576 -22.10 10.77 -7.74
C GLY A 576 -23.30 9.90 -7.42
#